data_AF-A0A6L2JLD1-F1
#
_entry.id   AF-A0A6L2JLD1-F1
#
_cell.length_a   1.000
_cell.length_b   1.000
_cell.length_c   1.000
_cell.angle_alpha   90.00
_cell.angle_beta   90.00
_cell.angle_gamma   90.00
#
_symmetry.space_group_name_H-M   'P 1'
#
loop_
_entity.id
_entity.type
_entity.pdbx_description
1 polymer ?
#
loop_
_entity_poly.entity_id
_entity_poly.type
_entity_poly.pdbx_seq_one_letter_code
_entity_poly.pdbx_strand_id
1 'polypeptide(L)'
;MVYQMDVKIAFLYGTIEEEVYVCQPPGFEDPDYPDKVNKVVKALYGLHQAPRAWYETLANYLLENGFQRGKIDQTLFIKRQKGDILLVQIYVDDIIFGSINKDLCKAFEKLMKDKFQMSSMGEFTFFLGLQVKQKKDGIFISQYEYVAKILRKFGLTDEKSASTHIDTEKPLLKDPNGKDVDVHTYRSMIGSLMYLTSSRPDIIFAVLHVLVFK
;
A
#
# COMPACT_ATOMS: atom_id res chain seq x y z
N MET A 1 -1.25 20.10 5.01
CA MET A 1 -1.47 19.56 3.65
C MET A 1 -0.66 18.29 3.53
N VAL A 2 -1.19 17.27 2.88
CA VAL A 2 -0.58 15.94 2.74
C VAL A 2 -0.19 15.73 1.29
N TYR A 3 0.99 15.18 1.07
CA TYR A 3 1.59 14.95 -0.22
C TYR A 3 2.00 13.49 -0.36
N GLN A 4 2.16 13.06 -1.60
CA GLN A 4 2.67 11.75 -1.93
C GLN A 4 3.78 11.84 -2.96
N MET A 5 4.77 10.99 -2.80
CA MET A 5 5.81 10.73 -3.78
C MET A 5 6.01 9.23 -3.90
N ASP A 6 6.44 8.80 -5.07
CA ASP A 6 6.79 7.41 -5.34
C ASP A 6 8.25 7.32 -5.78
N VAL A 7 8.94 6.28 -5.32
CA VAL A 7 10.35 6.05 -5.62
C VAL A 7 10.44 5.11 -6.81
N LYS A 8 10.98 5.61 -7.92
CA LYS A 8 11.22 4.76 -9.08
C LYS A 8 12.27 3.71 -8.72
N ILE A 9 12.08 2.49 -9.21
CA ILE A 9 13.04 1.38 -9.05
C ILE A 9 13.53 1.19 -7.60
N ALA A 10 12.63 1.38 -6.62
CA ALA A 10 12.92 1.42 -5.18
C ALA A 10 13.89 0.32 -4.71
N PHE A 11 13.66 -0.93 -5.13
CA PHE A 11 14.48 -2.05 -4.70
C PHE A 11 15.94 -1.97 -5.17
N LEU A 12 16.21 -1.35 -6.32
CA LEU A 12 17.58 -1.19 -6.84
C LEU A 12 18.44 -0.20 -6.02
N TYR A 13 17.84 0.52 -5.07
CA TYR A 13 18.59 1.29 -4.08
C TYR A 13 19.00 0.46 -2.88
N GLY A 14 18.30 -0.65 -2.60
CA GLY A 14 18.62 -1.56 -1.52
C GLY A 14 19.88 -2.38 -1.83
N THR A 15 20.75 -2.49 -0.83
CA THR A 15 21.88 -3.44 -0.87
C THR A 15 21.47 -4.70 -0.11
N ILE A 16 21.76 -5.87 -0.68
CA ILE A 16 21.54 -7.15 0.00
C ILE A 16 22.83 -7.56 0.70
N GLU A 17 22.73 -8.05 1.93
CA GLU A 17 23.88 -8.56 2.68
C GLU A 17 24.19 -10.01 2.28
N GLU A 18 23.16 -10.74 1.88
CA GLU A 18 23.26 -12.13 1.47
C GLU A 18 23.88 -12.25 0.08
N GLU A 19 24.66 -13.31 -0.09
CA GLU A 19 25.22 -13.66 -1.37
C GLU A 19 24.19 -14.41 -2.22
N VAL A 20 23.62 -13.69 -3.20
CA VAL A 20 22.60 -14.22 -4.11
C VAL A 20 23.14 -14.28 -5.53
N TYR A 21 22.87 -15.41 -6.18
CA TYR A 21 23.19 -15.64 -7.57
C TYR A 21 21.91 -15.84 -8.38
N VAL A 22 21.90 -15.36 -9.61
CA VAL A 22 20.79 -15.55 -10.57
C VAL A 22 21.33 -16.09 -11.89
N CYS A 23 20.51 -16.86 -12.59
CA CYS A 23 20.80 -17.25 -13.96
C CYS A 23 21.02 -16.02 -14.83
N GLN A 24 21.80 -16.18 -15.90
CA GLN A 24 21.99 -15.13 -16.88
C GLN A 24 20.63 -14.77 -17.49
N PRO A 25 20.30 -13.48 -17.60
CA PRO A 25 19.01 -13.09 -18.16
C PRO A 25 18.98 -13.42 -19.65
N PRO A 26 17.83 -13.88 -20.18
CA PRO A 26 17.69 -14.18 -21.60
C PRO A 26 18.15 -13.02 -22.48
N GLY A 27 19.03 -13.30 -23.44
CA GLY A 27 19.61 -12.30 -24.36
C GLY A 27 20.85 -11.56 -23.84
N PHE A 28 21.30 -11.85 -22.62
CA PHE A 28 22.55 -11.35 -22.03
C PHE A 28 23.48 -12.49 -21.60
N GLU A 29 23.23 -13.70 -22.11
CA GLU A 29 24.05 -14.87 -21.88
C GLU A 29 25.42 -14.68 -22.51
N ASP A 30 26.47 -14.95 -21.74
CA ASP A 30 27.85 -14.95 -22.19
C ASP A 30 28.11 -16.17 -23.09
N PRO A 31 28.43 -15.99 -24.39
CA PRO A 31 28.64 -17.11 -25.31
C PRO A 31 29.82 -18.00 -24.92
N ASP A 32 30.84 -17.43 -24.25
CA ASP A 32 32.03 -18.15 -23.83
C ASP A 32 31.81 -18.88 -22.49
N TYR A 33 30.83 -18.43 -21.69
CA TYR A 33 30.53 -18.97 -20.37
C TYR A 33 29.01 -19.14 -20.13
N PRO A 34 28.33 -20.02 -20.88
CA PRO A 34 26.87 -20.16 -20.80
C PRO A 34 26.41 -20.67 -19.43
N ASP A 35 27.21 -21.49 -18.74
CA ASP A 35 26.86 -22.10 -17.45
C ASP A 35 27.15 -21.21 -16.23
N LYS A 36 27.69 -20.00 -16.42
CA LYS A 36 27.94 -19.08 -15.30
C LYS A 36 26.64 -18.45 -14.80
N VAL A 37 26.70 -17.98 -13.57
CA VAL A 37 25.62 -17.24 -12.90
C VAL A 37 26.10 -15.84 -12.51
N ASN A 38 25.18 -14.90 -12.44
CA ASN A 38 25.47 -13.52 -12.06
C ASN A 38 25.27 -13.34 -10.56
N LYS A 39 26.24 -12.74 -9.89
CA LYS A 39 26.09 -12.29 -8.50
C LYS A 39 25.25 -11.02 -8.46
N VAL A 40 24.21 -11.03 -7.64
CA VAL A 40 23.35 -9.88 -7.43
C VAL A 40 24.01 -8.92 -6.45
N VAL A 41 24.25 -7.68 -6.90
CA VAL A 41 24.88 -6.63 -6.07
C VAL A 41 23.84 -5.73 -5.39
N LYS A 42 22.65 -5.60 -5.99
CA LYS A 42 21.55 -4.74 -5.53
C LYS A 42 20.27 -5.55 -5.48
N ALA A 43 19.38 -5.20 -4.56
CA ALA A 43 18.10 -5.88 -4.42
C ALA A 43 17.29 -5.81 -5.73
N LEU A 44 16.91 -6.97 -6.27
CA LEU A 44 16.10 -7.12 -7.47
C LEU A 44 14.64 -7.40 -7.12
N TYR A 45 13.73 -7.02 -8.01
CA TYR A 45 12.34 -7.45 -7.94
C TYR A 45 12.26 -8.99 -7.99
N GLY A 46 11.38 -9.55 -7.16
CA GLY A 46 11.23 -11.00 -6.99
C GLY A 46 12.09 -11.60 -5.88
N LEU A 47 13.08 -10.87 -5.35
CA LEU A 47 13.80 -11.31 -4.16
C LEU A 47 12.97 -11.05 -2.90
N HIS A 48 12.87 -12.07 -2.03
CA HIS A 48 12.13 -11.96 -0.77
C HIS A 48 12.67 -10.86 0.16
N GLN A 49 13.97 -10.60 0.12
CA GLN A 49 14.64 -9.60 0.95
C GLN A 49 14.64 -8.18 0.34
N ALA A 50 14.29 -8.03 -0.94
CA ALA A 50 14.38 -6.73 -1.62
C ALA A 50 13.55 -5.62 -0.97
N PRO A 51 12.28 -5.85 -0.57
CA PRO A 51 11.50 -4.84 0.14
C PRO A 51 12.14 -4.38 1.45
N ARG A 52 12.75 -5.31 2.20
CA ARG A 52 13.42 -5.00 3.46
C ARG A 52 14.72 -4.22 3.25
N ALA A 53 15.54 -4.62 2.28
CA ALA A 53 16.77 -3.92 1.93
C ALA A 53 16.50 -2.47 1.49
N TRP A 54 15.44 -2.27 0.71
CA TRP A 54 14.96 -0.93 0.36
C TRP A 54 14.53 -0.13 1.58
N TYR A 55 13.65 -0.70 2.42
CA TYR A 55 13.16 -0.03 3.61
C TYR A 55 14.30 0.41 4.54
N GLU A 56 15.28 -0.46 4.81
CA GLU A 56 16.43 -0.09 5.66
C GLU A 56 17.29 1.01 5.04
N THR A 57 17.50 0.97 3.72
CA THR A 57 18.24 2.02 3.00
C THR A 57 17.56 3.38 3.16
N LEU A 58 16.25 3.44 2.94
CA LEU A 58 15.47 4.66 3.09
C LEU A 58 15.43 5.10 4.56
N ALA A 59 15.18 4.18 5.47
CA ALA A 59 15.07 4.47 6.90
C ALA A 59 16.38 5.03 7.46
N ASN A 60 17.53 4.46 7.12
CA ASN A 60 18.84 4.96 7.53
C ASN A 60 19.09 6.37 6.99
N TYR A 61 18.76 6.61 5.72
CA TYR A 61 18.88 7.95 5.13
C TYR A 61 18.01 8.99 5.86
N LEU A 62 16.78 8.64 6.25
CA LEU A 62 15.92 9.53 7.03
C LEU A 62 16.50 9.79 8.44
N LEU A 63 17.02 8.76 9.12
CA LEU A 63 17.64 8.89 10.44
C LEU A 63 18.87 9.81 10.39
N GLU A 64 19.74 9.64 9.39
CA GLU A 64 20.90 10.52 9.13
C GLU A 64 20.49 11.98 8.92
N ASN A 65 19.30 12.20 8.35
CA ASN A 65 18.72 13.52 8.12
C ASN A 65 17.87 14.05 9.29
N GLY A 66 18.06 13.48 10.49
CA GLY A 66 17.47 13.97 11.74
C GLY A 66 15.99 13.65 11.91
N PHE A 67 15.46 12.68 11.18
CA PHE A 67 14.14 12.11 11.49
C PHE A 67 14.25 11.12 12.64
N GLN A 68 13.16 10.98 13.40
CA GLN A 68 13.01 9.96 14.42
C GLN A 68 12.00 8.93 13.93
N ARG A 69 12.36 7.65 14.04
CA ARG A 69 11.45 6.55 13.75
C ARG A 69 10.38 6.44 14.83
N GLY A 70 9.15 6.14 14.44
CA GLY A 70 8.03 5.91 15.34
C GLY A 70 8.28 4.72 16.24
N LYS A 71 7.78 4.80 17.48
CA LYS A 71 7.95 3.70 18.47
C LYS A 71 7.02 2.53 18.19
N ILE A 72 5.78 2.83 17.82
CA ILE A 72 4.72 1.83 17.58
C ILE A 72 4.77 1.40 16.12
N ASP A 73 4.64 2.37 15.21
CA ASP A 73 4.79 2.15 13.77
C ASP A 73 6.21 2.50 13.35
N GLN A 74 6.98 1.48 12.95
CA GLN A 74 8.36 1.63 12.49
C GLN A 74 8.44 2.31 11.11
N THR A 75 7.36 2.28 10.33
CA THR A 75 7.29 2.90 9.00
C THR A 75 6.90 4.38 9.04
N LEU A 76 6.54 4.90 10.23
CA LEU A 76 6.30 6.30 10.49
C LEU A 76 7.58 6.99 10.95
N PHE A 77 7.90 8.13 10.33
CA PHE A 77 9.05 8.97 10.67
C PHE A 77 8.56 10.39 11.00
N ILE A 78 9.19 10.98 12.01
CA ILE A 78 8.79 12.28 12.58
C ILE A 78 10.01 13.18 12.62
N LYS A 79 9.91 14.38 12.06
CA LYS A 79 10.93 15.43 12.21
C LYS A 79 10.31 16.66 12.85
N ARG A 80 10.94 17.14 13.92
CA ARG A 80 10.51 18.33 14.66
C ARG A 80 11.49 19.46 14.41
N GLN A 81 11.00 20.62 13.97
CA GLN A 81 11.85 21.79 13.71
C GLN A 81 11.13 23.07 14.11
N LYS A 82 11.73 23.84 15.04
CA LYS A 82 11.19 25.14 15.50
C LYS A 82 9.71 25.10 15.95
N GLY A 83 9.27 23.98 16.53
CA GLY A 83 7.89 23.76 16.97
C GLY A 83 6.97 23.14 15.92
N ASP A 84 7.35 23.15 14.64
CA ASP A 84 6.64 22.44 13.58
C ASP A 84 6.98 20.95 13.56
N ILE A 85 6.07 20.16 13.00
CA ILE A 85 6.20 18.71 12.86
C ILE A 85 5.96 18.32 11.40
N LEU A 86 6.91 17.57 10.84
CA LEU A 86 6.76 16.84 9.60
C LEU A 86 6.57 15.35 9.91
N LEU A 87 5.46 14.80 9.43
CA LEU A 87 5.17 13.36 9.48
C LEU A 87 5.45 12.76 8.10
N VAL A 88 6.10 11.60 8.08
CA VAL A 88 6.43 10.85 6.87
C VAL A 88 6.07 9.38 7.12
N GLN A 89 5.15 8.85 6.34
CA GLN A 89 4.70 7.47 6.37
C GLN A 89 5.20 6.76 5.12
N ILE A 90 5.91 5.64 5.30
CA ILE A 90 6.44 4.83 4.21
C ILE A 90 5.53 3.62 3.99
N TYR A 91 5.20 3.35 2.74
CA TYR A 91 4.51 2.13 2.33
C TYR A 91 5.18 1.58 1.07
N VAL A 92 6.12 0.66 1.24
CA VAL A 92 6.93 0.10 0.14
C VAL A 92 7.63 1.24 -0.64
N ASP A 93 7.19 1.54 -1.86
CA ASP A 93 7.68 2.57 -2.77
C ASP A 93 6.93 3.91 -2.63
N ASP A 94 5.72 3.91 -2.06
CA ASP A 94 4.95 5.09 -1.74
C ASP A 94 5.43 5.78 -0.45
N ILE A 95 5.60 7.10 -0.52
CA ILE A 95 5.94 7.94 0.63
C ILE A 95 4.88 9.02 0.76
N ILE A 96 4.11 8.94 1.86
CA ILE A 96 3.10 9.93 2.22
C ILE A 96 3.71 10.84 3.27
N PHE A 97 3.60 12.15 3.11
CA PHE A 97 4.14 13.08 4.10
C PHE A 97 3.30 14.34 4.23
N GLY A 98 3.34 14.95 5.40
CA GLY A 98 2.53 16.10 5.69
C GLY A 98 3.04 16.92 6.86
N SER A 99 2.83 18.23 6.74
CA SER A 99 3.14 19.22 7.76
C SER A 99 2.13 20.37 7.68
N ILE A 100 1.98 21.10 8.78
CA ILE A 100 1.29 22.40 8.80
C ILE A 100 2.15 23.42 8.06
N ASN A 101 3.47 23.41 8.30
CA ASN A 101 4.43 24.23 7.62
C ASN A 101 4.79 23.65 6.24
N LYS A 102 4.35 24.33 5.17
CA LYS A 102 4.56 23.91 3.77
C LYS A 102 6.04 23.90 3.37
N ASP A 103 6.88 24.72 3.98
CA ASP A 103 8.30 24.77 3.64
C ASP A 103 9.03 23.52 4.13
N LEU A 104 8.57 22.88 5.20
CA LEU A 104 9.05 21.54 5.60
C LEU A 104 8.73 20.48 4.54
N CYS A 105 7.55 20.52 3.95
CA CYS A 105 7.18 19.60 2.87
C CYS A 105 8.05 19.81 1.63
N LYS A 106 8.30 21.06 1.22
CA LYS A 106 9.18 21.38 0.09
C LYS A 106 10.63 20.96 0.36
N ALA A 107 11.13 21.20 1.56
CA ALA A 107 12.47 20.79 1.96
C ALA A 107 12.62 19.27 1.96
N PHE A 108 11.59 18.54 2.41
CA PHE A 108 11.56 17.09 2.36
C PHE A 108 11.51 16.55 0.93
N GLU A 109 10.64 17.10 0.08
CA GLU A 109 10.56 16.72 -1.33
C GLU A 109 11.92 16.90 -2.02
N LYS A 110 12.61 18.01 -1.76
CA LYS A 110 13.96 18.25 -2.26
C LYS A 110 14.95 17.21 -1.73
N LEU A 111 14.97 16.99 -0.41
CA LEU A 111 15.85 16.00 0.24
C LEU A 111 15.73 14.60 -0.39
N MET A 112 14.51 14.19 -0.71
CA MET A 112 14.24 12.90 -1.33
C MET A 112 14.67 12.86 -2.80
N LYS A 113 14.38 13.92 -3.58
CA LYS A 113 14.80 14.04 -4.98
C LYS A 113 16.31 14.13 -5.17
N ASP A 114 17.02 14.70 -4.20
CA ASP A 114 18.48 14.81 -4.25
C ASP A 114 19.16 13.43 -4.09
N LYS A 115 18.52 12.46 -3.43
CA LYS A 115 19.07 11.12 -3.17
C LYS A 115 18.49 10.02 -4.05
N PHE A 116 17.20 10.07 -4.33
CA PHE A 116 16.46 9.02 -5.01
C PHE A 116 15.74 9.57 -6.24
N GLN A 117 15.55 8.72 -7.24
CA GLN A 117 14.75 9.09 -8.40
C GLN A 117 13.27 9.03 -8.04
N MET A 118 12.66 10.19 -7.84
CA MET A 118 11.27 10.30 -7.42
C MET A 118 10.34 10.60 -8.59
N SER A 119 9.14 10.04 -8.57
CA SER A 119 7.97 10.58 -9.27
C SER A 119 7.21 11.47 -8.27
N SER A 120 6.94 12.74 -8.65
CA SER A 120 6.16 13.63 -7.78
C SER A 120 4.68 13.42 -8.09
N MET A 121 3.93 12.90 -7.12
CA MET A 121 2.48 12.71 -7.24
C MET A 121 1.69 13.91 -6.69
N GLY A 122 2.38 14.93 -6.16
CA GLY A 122 1.75 16.16 -5.69
C GLY A 122 0.84 15.93 -4.48
N GLU A 123 -0.37 16.50 -4.53
CA GLU A 123 -1.35 16.35 -3.45
C GLU A 123 -1.79 14.90 -3.30
N PHE A 124 -1.83 14.42 -2.05
CA PHE A 124 -2.31 13.08 -1.73
C PHE A 124 -3.80 12.94 -2.05
N THR A 125 -4.11 12.19 -3.12
CA THR A 125 -5.47 12.05 -3.66
C THR A 125 -5.97 10.61 -3.70
N PHE A 126 -5.08 9.61 -3.70
CA PHE A 126 -5.46 8.21 -3.73
C PHE A 126 -4.42 7.32 -3.05
N PHE A 127 -4.86 6.34 -2.25
CA PHE A 127 -3.99 5.37 -1.61
C PHE A 127 -4.71 4.07 -1.33
N LEU A 128 -4.21 2.96 -1.87
CA LEU A 128 -4.75 1.62 -1.65
C LEU A 128 -6.27 1.49 -1.90
N GLY A 129 -6.91 2.28 -2.75
CA GLY A 129 -8.39 2.24 -2.92
C GLY A 129 -9.15 3.25 -2.07
N LEU A 130 -8.47 4.03 -1.23
CA LEU A 130 -9.00 5.21 -0.57
C LEU A 130 -8.78 6.42 -1.47
N GLN A 131 -9.84 7.14 -1.78
CA GLN A 131 -9.77 8.46 -2.38
C GLN A 131 -9.72 9.51 -1.29
N VAL A 132 -8.86 10.50 -1.49
CA VAL A 132 -8.61 11.57 -0.54
C VAL A 132 -8.89 12.91 -1.22
N LYS A 133 -9.72 13.72 -0.58
CA LYS A 133 -10.01 15.10 -0.99
C LYS A 133 -9.63 16.01 0.14
N GLN A 134 -8.56 16.79 -0.02
CA GLN A 134 -8.15 17.75 1.00
C GLN A 134 -8.82 19.09 0.73
N LYS A 135 -9.51 19.60 1.74
CA LYS A 135 -10.22 20.87 1.73
C LYS A 135 -9.60 21.80 2.79
N LYS A 136 -10.02 23.06 2.79
CA LYS A 136 -9.55 24.04 3.79
C LYS A 136 -9.97 23.67 5.21
N ASP A 137 -11.12 23.01 5.36
CA ASP A 137 -11.76 22.61 6.61
C ASP A 137 -11.41 21.19 7.07
N GLY A 138 -10.72 20.40 6.26
CA GLY A 138 -10.31 19.05 6.64
C GLY A 138 -9.98 18.14 5.47
N ILE A 139 -9.78 16.86 5.76
CA ILE A 139 -9.50 15.82 4.77
C ILE A 139 -10.70 14.88 4.72
N PHE A 140 -11.26 14.70 3.53
CA PHE A 140 -12.33 13.75 3.28
C PHE A 140 -11.76 12.48 2.64
N ILE A 141 -12.02 11.33 3.24
CA ILE A 141 -11.55 10.01 2.79
C ILE A 141 -12.76 9.17 2.41
N SER A 142 -12.74 8.52 1.25
CA SER A 142 -13.83 7.67 0.77
C SER A 142 -13.33 6.49 -0.05
N GLN A 143 -14.04 5.35 -0.02
CA GLN A 143 -13.75 4.18 -0.86
C GLN A 143 -14.69 4.05 -2.06
N TYR A 144 -15.28 5.15 -2.56
CA TYR A 144 -16.33 5.10 -3.59
C TYR A 144 -15.88 4.37 -4.86
N GLU A 145 -14.72 4.72 -5.41
CA GLU A 145 -14.18 4.03 -6.60
C GLU A 145 -13.85 2.56 -6.34
N TYR A 146 -13.42 2.23 -5.12
CA TYR A 146 -13.19 0.84 -4.75
C TYR A 146 -14.51 0.06 -4.71
N VAL A 147 -15.58 0.64 -4.14
CA VAL A 147 -16.93 0.05 -4.18
C VAL A 147 -17.38 -0.20 -5.63
N ALA A 148 -17.29 0.83 -6.49
CA ALA A 148 -17.66 0.70 -7.90
C ALA A 148 -16.84 -0.40 -8.60
N LYS A 149 -15.54 -0.49 -8.32
CA LYS A 149 -14.64 -1.52 -8.86
C LYS A 149 -15.05 -2.93 -8.41
N ILE A 150 -15.38 -3.14 -7.14
CA ILE A 150 -15.77 -4.47 -6.65
C ILE A 150 -17.14 -4.89 -7.18
N LEU A 151 -18.11 -3.97 -7.27
CA LEU A 151 -19.43 -4.27 -7.83
C LEU A 151 -19.29 -4.71 -9.29
N ARG A 152 -18.51 -3.98 -10.09
CA ARG A 152 -18.22 -4.37 -11.47
C ARG A 152 -17.47 -5.70 -11.56
N LYS A 153 -16.48 -5.94 -10.70
CA LYS A 153 -15.69 -7.18 -10.68
C LYS A 153 -16.57 -8.42 -10.48
N PHE A 154 -17.64 -8.29 -9.68
CA PHE A 154 -18.53 -9.40 -9.35
C PHE A 154 -19.87 -9.37 -10.08
N GLY A 155 -20.05 -8.47 -11.06
CA GLY A 155 -21.28 -8.36 -11.85
C GLY A 155 -22.50 -7.84 -11.08
N LEU A 156 -22.28 -7.06 -10.01
CA LEU A 156 -23.32 -6.55 -9.11
C LEU A 156 -23.59 -5.04 -9.32
N THR A 157 -23.26 -4.49 -10.49
CA THR A 157 -23.38 -3.04 -10.75
C THR A 157 -24.84 -2.57 -10.81
N ASP A 158 -25.74 -3.41 -11.34
CA ASP A 158 -27.16 -3.08 -11.52
C ASP A 158 -28.05 -3.62 -10.39
N GLU A 159 -27.44 -4.22 -9.37
CA GLU A 159 -28.15 -4.77 -8.22
C GLU A 159 -28.73 -3.67 -7.32
N LYS A 160 -29.91 -3.94 -6.74
CA LYS A 160 -30.56 -2.98 -5.86
C LYS A 160 -29.80 -2.88 -4.55
N SER A 161 -29.47 -1.65 -4.15
CA SER A 161 -28.95 -1.38 -2.80
C SER A 161 -30.03 -1.69 -1.76
N ALA A 162 -29.69 -2.48 -0.76
CA ALA A 162 -30.47 -2.56 0.47
C ALA A 162 -30.13 -1.36 1.35
N SER A 163 -31.16 -0.67 1.87
CA SER A 163 -31.00 0.41 2.87
C SER A 163 -31.05 -0.13 4.30
N THR A 164 -31.60 -1.32 4.48
CA THR A 164 -31.71 -2.02 5.76
C THR A 164 -30.47 -2.87 6.00
N HIS A 165 -29.95 -2.81 7.23
CA HIS A 165 -28.85 -3.69 7.65
C HIS A 165 -29.31 -5.16 7.62
N ILE A 166 -28.34 -6.07 7.56
CA ILE A 166 -28.62 -7.51 7.69
C ILE A 166 -29.34 -7.78 9.02
N ASP A 167 -30.32 -8.68 8.99
CA ASP A 167 -31.04 -9.12 10.17
C ASP A 167 -30.09 -9.91 11.09
N THR A 168 -29.85 -9.39 12.30
CA THR A 168 -28.91 -9.98 13.27
C THR A 168 -29.46 -11.22 13.94
N GLU A 169 -30.78 -11.42 13.93
CA GLU A 169 -31.46 -12.52 14.62
C GLU A 169 -31.66 -13.75 13.73
N LYS A 170 -31.45 -13.60 12.41
CA LYS A 170 -31.60 -14.70 11.46
C LYS A 170 -30.25 -15.33 11.13
N PRO A 171 -30.03 -16.60 11.52
CA PRO A 171 -28.82 -17.31 11.09
C PRO A 171 -28.84 -17.46 9.57
N LEU A 172 -27.67 -17.31 8.95
CA LEU A 172 -27.50 -17.77 7.57
C LEU A 172 -27.69 -19.29 7.58
N LEU A 173 -28.56 -19.79 6.71
CA LEU A 173 -28.84 -21.22 6.57
C LEU A 173 -28.34 -21.67 5.22
N LYS A 174 -27.77 -22.89 5.16
CA LYS A 174 -27.43 -23.49 3.87
C LYS A 174 -28.71 -23.70 3.09
N ASP A 175 -28.75 -23.18 1.87
CA ASP A 175 -29.81 -23.50 0.93
C ASP A 175 -29.53 -24.90 0.37
N PRO A 176 -30.33 -25.93 0.72
CA PRO A 176 -30.11 -27.28 0.21
C PRO A 176 -30.30 -27.38 -1.31
N ASN A 177 -30.94 -26.39 -1.94
CA ASN A 177 -31.12 -26.29 -3.38
C ASN A 177 -30.22 -25.22 -4.02
N GLY A 178 -29.33 -24.61 -3.22
CA GLY A 178 -28.42 -23.57 -3.67
C GLY A 178 -27.38 -24.12 -4.65
N LYS A 179 -26.91 -23.28 -5.57
CA LYS A 179 -25.77 -23.63 -6.42
C LYS A 179 -24.49 -23.49 -5.60
N ASP A 180 -23.59 -24.47 -5.75
CA ASP A 180 -22.25 -24.36 -5.21
C ASP A 180 -21.55 -23.12 -5.77
N VAL A 181 -20.94 -22.35 -4.87
CA VAL A 181 -20.14 -21.18 -5.23
C VAL A 181 -18.68 -21.60 -5.29
N ASP A 182 -17.98 -21.15 -6.34
CA ASP A 182 -16.53 -21.33 -6.42
C ASP A 182 -15.83 -20.70 -5.21
N VAL A 183 -15.03 -21.51 -4.50
CA VAL A 183 -14.38 -21.12 -3.25
C VAL A 183 -13.41 -19.95 -3.44
N HIS A 184 -12.77 -19.85 -4.61
CA HIS A 184 -11.85 -18.73 -4.90
C HIS A 184 -12.63 -17.43 -5.09
N THR A 185 -13.75 -17.49 -5.79
CA THR A 185 -14.66 -16.36 -6.01
C THR A 185 -15.23 -15.87 -4.68
N TYR A 186 -15.72 -16.78 -3.84
CA TYR A 186 -16.24 -16.44 -2.51
C TYR A 186 -15.17 -15.77 -1.63
N ARG A 187 -13.97 -16.36 -1.53
CA ARG A 187 -12.85 -15.78 -0.77
C ARG A 187 -12.43 -14.41 -1.32
N SER A 188 -12.46 -14.24 -2.64
CA SER A 188 -12.17 -12.98 -3.32
C SER A 188 -13.20 -11.90 -2.98
N MET A 189 -14.49 -12.24 -2.91
CA MET A 189 -15.56 -11.32 -2.47
C MET A 189 -15.36 -10.91 -1.01
N ILE A 190 -15.15 -11.88 -0.12
CA ILE A 190 -14.96 -11.62 1.31
C ILE A 190 -13.72 -10.77 1.56
N GLY A 191 -12.60 -11.05 0.90
CA GLY A 191 -11.39 -10.23 0.99
C GLY A 191 -11.63 -8.78 0.56
N SER A 192 -12.40 -8.57 -0.52
CA SER A 192 -12.80 -7.24 -0.97
C SER A 192 -13.70 -6.51 0.04
N LEU A 193 -14.65 -7.21 0.65
CA LEU A 193 -15.55 -6.64 1.67
C LEU A 193 -14.83 -6.34 2.98
N MET A 194 -13.92 -7.20 3.42
CA MET A 194 -13.05 -6.96 4.59
C MET A 194 -12.16 -5.73 4.41
N TYR A 195 -11.76 -5.40 3.17
CA TYR A 195 -11.05 -4.15 2.94
C TYR A 195 -11.97 -2.92 3.06
N LEU A 196 -13.24 -3.04 2.63
CA LEU A 196 -14.22 -1.97 2.76
C LEU A 196 -14.57 -1.62 4.21
N THR A 197 -14.47 -2.57 5.14
CA THR A 197 -14.77 -2.28 6.55
C THR A 197 -13.83 -1.25 7.16
N SER A 198 -12.70 -0.93 6.51
CA SER A 198 -11.79 0.14 6.93
C SER A 198 -12.43 1.54 6.91
N SER A 199 -13.38 1.80 5.99
CA SER A 199 -14.13 3.07 5.95
C SER A 199 -15.66 2.88 6.06
N ARG A 200 -16.15 1.65 6.15
CA ARG A 200 -17.58 1.30 6.25
C ARG A 200 -17.85 0.44 7.50
N PRO A 201 -17.89 1.05 8.69
CA PRO A 201 -18.17 0.31 9.92
C PRO A 201 -19.58 -0.30 9.94
N ASP A 202 -20.51 0.30 9.21
CA ASP A 202 -21.91 -0.11 9.09
C ASP A 202 -22.09 -1.51 8.47
N ILE A 203 -21.14 -1.96 7.63
CA ILE A 203 -21.21 -3.31 7.02
C ILE A 203 -20.42 -4.37 7.80
N ILE A 204 -19.66 -4.00 8.85
CA ILE A 204 -18.76 -4.92 9.57
C ILE A 204 -19.50 -6.17 10.02
N PHE A 205 -20.66 -6.02 10.64
CA PHE A 205 -21.43 -7.15 11.15
C PHE A 205 -21.82 -8.12 10.01
N ALA A 206 -22.32 -7.60 8.88
CA ALA A 206 -22.68 -8.42 7.74
C ALA A 206 -21.48 -9.18 7.17
N VAL A 207 -20.34 -8.50 7.03
CA VAL A 207 -19.11 -9.12 6.51
C VAL A 207 -18.61 -10.23 7.45
N LEU A 208 -18.59 -9.99 8.75
CA LEU A 208 -18.18 -10.99 9.74
C LEU A 208 -19.14 -12.18 9.78
N HIS A 209 -20.45 -11.95 9.67
CA HIS A 209 -21.45 -13.01 9.68
C HIS A 209 -21.30 -13.94 8.47
N VAL A 210 -21.03 -13.37 7.29
CA VAL A 210 -20.79 -14.15 6.05
C VAL A 210 -19.39 -14.81 6.08
N LEU A 211 -18.37 -14.18 6.68
CA LEU A 211 -17.02 -14.75 6.80
C LEU A 211 -17.02 -16.13 7.52
N VAL A 212 -17.86 -16.29 8.54
CA VAL A 212 -17.95 -17.52 9.34
C VAL A 212 -18.83 -18.58 8.67
N PHE A 213 -19.59 -18.20 7.64
CA PHE A 213 -20.45 -19.09 6.88
C PHE A 213 -19.61 -19.97 5.92
N LYS A 214 -19.52 -21.27 6.23
CA LYS A 214 -18.85 -22.33 5.43
C LYS A 214 -19.80 -23.50 5.19
#